data_AF-A0A2D6MBQ9-F1
#
_entry.id   AF-A0A2D6MBQ9-F1
#
_cell.length_a   1.000
_cell.length_b   1.000
_cell.length_c   1.000
_cell.angle_alpha   90.00
_cell.angle_beta   90.00
_cell.angle_gamma   90.00
#
_symmetry.space_group_name_H-M   'P 1'
#
loop_
_entity.id
_entity.type
_entity.pdbx_description
1 polymer ?
#
loop_
_entity_poly.entity_id
_entity_poly.type
_entity_poly.pdbx_seq_one_letter_code
_entity_poly.pdbx_strand_id
1 'polypeptide(L)'
;MIESSVALLCRGPSLRHIKDIPEVEEYVIVNGFSDELQLDFIKEVLQYKPITHVLSLGALKMSYTYGVSVFQAMLNKNNYKDFNIRKIVLPYIKECLPNDHNNPILYNIKNKDDEIIPVQGLSDSHKPHMTTEYKRYSYTYPTCGMDALGYCTLEMNKKNIFIIGMDMWEKPGYMSEISVPDKAVRRGDGPGEYKLLKELLPKFLNHFSDKKFSFYTVANFQPNLDNVSVIKVEVD
;
A
#
# COMPACT_ATOMS: atom_id res chain seq x y z
N MET A 1 -19.43 -10.01 -5.12
CA MET A 1 -18.45 -10.00 -4.02
C MET A 1 -17.86 -11.38 -3.75
N ILE A 2 -16.53 -11.49 -3.63
CA ILE A 2 -15.81 -12.72 -3.21
C ILE A 2 -15.67 -12.73 -1.69
N GLU A 3 -15.96 -13.84 -1.03
CA GLU A 3 -15.83 -13.97 0.43
C GLU A 3 -14.37 -14.03 0.89
N SER A 4 -14.10 -13.55 2.12
CA SER A 4 -12.76 -13.55 2.72
C SER A 4 -11.73 -12.93 1.79
N SER A 5 -12.04 -11.74 1.27
CA SER A 5 -11.27 -11.10 0.22
C SER A 5 -10.85 -9.67 0.54
N VAL A 6 -9.74 -9.24 -0.05
CA VAL A 6 -9.24 -7.87 0.01
C VAL A 6 -8.54 -7.50 -1.29
N ALA A 7 -8.66 -6.25 -1.71
CA ALA A 7 -7.89 -5.69 -2.81
C ALA A 7 -6.86 -4.68 -2.27
N LEU A 8 -5.59 -5.00 -2.44
CA LEU A 8 -4.46 -4.12 -2.18
C LEU A 8 -4.18 -3.25 -3.41
N LEU A 9 -4.37 -1.94 -3.24
CA LEU A 9 -4.17 -0.93 -4.26
C LEU A 9 -2.86 -0.19 -4.00
N CYS A 10 -1.86 -0.54 -4.80
CA CYS A 10 -0.63 0.23 -4.94
C CYS A 10 -0.79 1.27 -6.05
N ARG A 11 0.28 1.97 -6.40
CA ARG A 11 0.23 3.18 -7.24
C ARG A 11 0.87 3.02 -8.61
N GLY A 12 1.14 1.80 -9.06
CA GLY A 12 1.76 1.51 -10.34
C GLY A 12 0.76 1.57 -11.51
N PRO A 13 1.25 1.62 -12.77
CA PRO A 13 0.42 1.78 -13.96
C PRO A 13 -0.74 0.79 -14.11
N SER A 14 -0.59 -0.44 -13.61
CA SER A 14 -1.66 -1.45 -13.65
C SER A 14 -2.91 -1.02 -12.88
N LEU A 15 -2.83 -0.05 -11.96
CA LEU A 15 -3.99 0.48 -11.23
C LEU A 15 -5.12 1.01 -12.15
N ARG A 16 -4.81 1.37 -13.41
CA ARG A 16 -5.81 1.70 -14.43
C ARG A 16 -6.86 0.59 -14.65
N HIS A 17 -6.51 -0.66 -14.33
CA HIS A 17 -7.34 -1.85 -14.44
C HIS A 17 -8.09 -2.20 -13.15
N ILE A 18 -8.26 -1.26 -12.22
CA ILE A 18 -8.98 -1.53 -10.96
C ILE A 18 -10.39 -2.11 -11.20
N LYS A 19 -11.05 -1.77 -12.31
CA LYS A 19 -12.37 -2.29 -12.69
C LYS A 19 -12.35 -3.78 -13.09
N ASP A 20 -11.18 -4.31 -13.42
CA ASP A 20 -11.00 -5.72 -13.80
C ASP A 20 -10.85 -6.62 -12.56
N ILE A 21 -10.61 -6.03 -11.38
CA ILE A 21 -10.56 -6.77 -10.11
C ILE A 21 -11.99 -7.16 -9.72
N PRO A 22 -12.23 -8.43 -9.31
CA PRO A 22 -13.53 -8.81 -8.78
C PRO A 22 -13.89 -8.01 -7.53
N GLU A 23 -15.19 -7.82 -7.29
CA GLU A 23 -15.64 -7.12 -6.10
C GLU A 23 -15.20 -7.85 -4.81
N VAL A 24 -14.55 -7.10 -3.91
CA VAL A 24 -14.03 -7.58 -2.62
C VAL A 24 -14.76 -6.97 -1.43
N GLU A 25 -14.53 -7.52 -0.23
CA GLU A 25 -15.11 -7.03 1.02
C GLU A 25 -14.50 -5.69 1.47
N GLU A 26 -13.20 -5.50 1.24
CA GLU A 26 -12.44 -4.33 1.69
C GLU A 26 -11.29 -4.00 0.73
N TYR A 27 -10.97 -2.71 0.63
CA TYR A 27 -9.85 -2.20 -0.15
C TYR A 27 -8.77 -1.64 0.78
N VAL A 28 -7.50 -1.86 0.43
CA VAL A 28 -6.35 -1.33 1.15
C VAL A 28 -5.57 -0.41 0.23
N ILE A 29 -5.40 0.85 0.62
CA ILE A 29 -4.60 1.83 -0.12
C ILE A 29 -3.28 2.11 0.62
N VAL A 30 -2.25 2.57 -0.11
CA VAL A 30 -0.90 2.76 0.44
C VAL A 30 -0.41 4.22 0.37
N ASN A 31 0.29 4.65 1.42
CA ASN A 31 1.03 5.91 1.55
C ASN A 31 0.27 7.18 1.16
N GLY A 32 0.59 7.76 0.01
CA GLY A 32 -0.10 8.90 -0.55
C GLY A 32 -0.90 8.41 -1.71
N PHE A 33 -2.23 8.39 -1.59
CA PHE A 33 -3.13 7.93 -2.64
C PHE A 33 -4.03 9.08 -3.15
N SER A 34 -3.67 10.33 -2.81
CA SER A 34 -4.54 11.49 -2.95
C SER A 34 -4.76 11.91 -4.39
N ASP A 35 -3.84 11.57 -5.29
CA ASP A 35 -3.95 11.88 -6.72
C ASP A 35 -4.81 10.82 -7.41
N GLU A 36 -4.58 9.55 -7.07
CA GLU A 36 -5.31 8.40 -7.57
C GLU A 36 -6.80 8.47 -7.18
N LEU A 37 -7.10 8.87 -5.94
CA LEU A 37 -8.49 9.10 -5.49
C LEU A 37 -9.19 10.24 -6.24
N GLN A 38 -8.50 11.06 -7.04
CA GLN A 38 -9.16 12.07 -7.87
C GLN A 38 -9.60 11.54 -9.23
N LEU A 39 -9.10 10.38 -9.66
CA LEU A 39 -9.41 9.79 -10.96
C LEU A 39 -10.83 9.20 -10.94
N ASP A 40 -11.62 9.53 -11.96
CA ASP A 40 -13.03 9.15 -12.02
C ASP A 40 -13.23 7.63 -11.96
N PHE A 41 -12.38 6.86 -12.64
CA PHE A 41 -12.46 5.40 -12.64
C PHE A 41 -12.12 4.78 -11.26
N ILE A 42 -11.30 5.46 -10.44
CA ILE A 42 -11.01 5.04 -9.06
C ILE A 42 -12.17 5.41 -8.14
N LYS A 43 -12.71 6.64 -8.29
CA LYS A 43 -13.89 7.11 -7.53
C LYS A 43 -15.06 6.16 -7.70
N GLU A 44 -15.37 5.78 -8.94
CA GLU A 44 -16.47 4.86 -9.28
C GLU A 44 -16.37 3.53 -8.52
N VAL A 45 -15.16 3.00 -8.32
CA VAL A 45 -14.95 1.75 -7.60
C VAL A 45 -14.96 1.95 -6.08
N LEU A 46 -14.33 3.02 -5.57
CA LEU A 46 -13.97 3.13 -4.15
C LEU A 46 -14.89 4.01 -3.30
N GLN A 47 -15.65 4.93 -3.87
CA GLN A 47 -16.33 6.02 -3.13
C GLN A 47 -17.09 5.56 -1.87
N TYR A 48 -17.80 4.44 -1.97
CA TYR A 48 -18.61 3.90 -0.88
C TYR A 48 -18.03 2.64 -0.22
N LYS A 49 -16.93 2.10 -0.74
CA LYS A 49 -16.38 0.82 -0.29
C LYS A 49 -15.55 1.00 1.00
N PRO A 50 -15.51 -0.01 1.89
CA PRO A 50 -14.65 0.04 3.07
C PRO A 50 -13.18 0.14 2.66
N ILE A 51 -12.46 1.13 3.21
CA ILE A 51 -11.04 1.34 2.91
C ILE A 51 -10.22 1.34 4.20
N THR A 52 -9.14 0.58 4.21
CA THR A 52 -8.03 0.72 5.17
C THR A 52 -6.86 1.44 4.48
N HIS A 53 -6.29 2.42 5.16
CA HIS A 53 -5.15 3.17 4.65
C HIS A 53 -3.86 2.77 5.38
N VAL A 54 -2.93 2.12 4.68
CA VAL A 54 -1.59 1.83 5.22
C VAL A 54 -0.68 3.03 4.95
N LEU A 55 -0.24 3.71 6.01
CA LEU A 55 0.42 5.02 5.94
C LEU A 55 1.79 4.99 6.64
N SER A 56 2.88 5.04 5.87
CA SER A 56 4.21 5.27 6.43
C SER A 56 4.31 6.64 7.09
N LEU A 57 4.93 6.73 8.27
CA LEU A 57 5.14 8.03 8.94
C LEU A 57 6.15 8.90 8.18
N GLY A 58 6.95 8.31 7.28
CA GLY A 58 7.70 9.06 6.28
C GLY A 58 6.81 9.98 5.42
N ALA A 59 5.55 9.62 5.22
CA ALA A 59 4.55 10.41 4.49
C ALA A 59 4.10 11.67 5.24
N LEU A 60 4.36 11.78 6.55
CA LEU A 60 4.08 12.99 7.34
C LEU A 60 5.10 14.08 7.06
N LYS A 61 6.33 13.70 6.70
CA LYS A 61 7.43 14.65 6.48
C LYS A 61 7.20 15.42 5.19
N MET A 62 7.41 16.74 5.24
CA MET A 62 7.31 17.59 4.06
C MET A 62 8.20 17.06 2.93
N SER A 63 7.62 16.90 1.74
CA SER A 63 8.41 16.75 0.54
C SER A 63 8.97 18.13 0.16
N TYR A 64 10.29 18.27 0.15
CA TYR A 64 10.97 19.52 -0.21
C TYR A 64 10.69 19.93 -1.67
N THR A 65 10.13 19.01 -2.46
CA THR A 65 9.81 19.23 -3.87
C THR A 65 8.42 19.85 -4.08
N TYR A 66 7.48 19.65 -3.16
CA TYR A 66 6.06 20.02 -3.35
C TYR A 66 5.49 20.92 -2.25
N GLY A 67 6.27 21.25 -1.21
CA GLY A 67 5.81 22.10 -0.10
C GLY A 67 4.72 21.48 0.78
N VAL A 68 4.25 20.27 0.45
CA VAL A 68 3.18 19.54 1.14
C VAL A 68 3.59 18.07 1.23
N SER A 69 3.34 17.42 2.37
CA SER A 69 3.59 15.98 2.54
C SER A 69 2.47 15.17 1.86
N VAL A 70 2.72 13.93 1.46
CA VAL A 70 1.67 13.13 0.76
C VAL A 70 0.48 12.83 1.68
N PHE A 71 0.71 12.79 3.00
CA PHE A 71 -0.36 12.77 3.99
C PHE A 71 -1.16 14.07 4.01
N GLN A 72 -0.49 15.23 3.99
CA GLN A 72 -1.18 16.52 3.95
C GLN A 72 -1.97 16.70 2.64
N ALA A 73 -1.53 16.10 1.53
CA ALA A 73 -2.31 16.08 0.29
C ALA A 73 -3.64 15.32 0.45
N MET A 74 -3.65 14.17 1.15
CA MET A 74 -4.88 13.45 1.48
C MET A 74 -5.86 14.31 2.29
N LEU A 75 -5.34 15.10 3.25
CA LEU A 75 -6.15 16.01 4.06
C LEU A 75 -6.69 17.19 3.23
N ASN A 76 -5.82 17.86 2.47
CA ASN A 76 -6.18 19.06 1.70
C ASN A 76 -7.21 18.78 0.60
N LYS A 77 -7.19 17.56 0.04
CA LYS A 77 -8.16 17.10 -0.95
C LYS A 77 -9.39 16.43 -0.35
N ASN A 78 -9.58 16.56 0.96
CA ASN A 78 -10.73 16.04 1.69
C ASN A 78 -10.94 14.52 1.55
N ASN A 79 -9.89 13.74 1.24
CA ASN A 79 -10.04 12.34 0.89
C ASN A 79 -10.62 11.48 2.02
N TYR A 80 -10.31 11.79 3.28
CA TYR A 80 -10.89 11.07 4.44
C TYR A 80 -12.38 11.35 4.66
N LYS A 81 -12.90 12.44 4.08
CA LYS A 81 -14.32 12.81 4.12
C LYS A 81 -15.08 12.34 2.88
N ASP A 82 -14.42 12.30 1.74
CA ASP A 82 -15.06 11.92 0.47
C ASP A 82 -15.14 10.40 0.29
N PHE A 83 -14.28 9.64 0.99
CA PHE A 83 -14.19 8.19 0.91
C PHE A 83 -14.43 7.52 2.27
N ASN A 84 -14.93 6.29 2.25
CA ASN A 84 -15.22 5.48 3.43
C ASN A 84 -13.93 4.83 4.00
N ILE A 85 -12.98 5.67 4.41
CA ILE A 85 -11.74 5.25 5.09
C ILE A 85 -12.07 4.98 6.57
N ARG A 86 -11.92 3.73 6.99
CA ARG A 86 -12.33 3.23 8.31
C ARG A 86 -11.20 3.00 9.28
N LYS A 87 -9.97 2.90 8.79
CA LYS A 87 -8.79 2.61 9.60
C LYS A 87 -7.54 3.15 8.94
N ILE A 88 -6.58 3.58 9.77
CA ILE A 88 -5.21 3.83 9.37
C ILE A 88 -4.29 2.81 10.05
N VAL A 89 -3.42 2.21 9.26
CA VAL A 89 -2.41 1.26 9.72
C VAL A 89 -1.03 1.85 9.50
N LEU A 90 -0.26 1.96 10.56
CA LEU A 90 1.13 2.37 10.51
C LEU A 90 1.99 1.13 10.22
N PRO A 91 2.85 1.16 9.19
CA PRO A 91 3.66 0.02 8.77
C PRO A 91 4.89 -0.19 9.67
N TYR A 92 4.67 -0.16 10.98
CA TYR A 92 5.74 -0.31 11.97
C TYR A 92 5.24 -1.22 13.08
N ILE A 93 6.13 -2.11 13.50
CA ILE A 93 5.98 -2.81 14.76
C ILE A 93 6.31 -1.82 15.89
N LYS A 94 5.69 -2.02 17.05
CA LYS A 94 5.69 -1.07 18.17
C LYS A 94 7.08 -0.54 18.56
N GLU A 95 8.10 -1.40 18.65
CA GLU A 95 9.46 -0.97 19.02
C GLU A 95 10.22 -0.25 17.90
N CYS A 96 9.71 -0.29 16.67
CA CYS A 96 10.31 0.32 15.49
C CYS A 96 9.61 1.62 15.07
N LEU A 97 8.66 2.11 15.88
CA LEU A 97 7.92 3.33 15.60
C LEU A 97 8.86 4.55 15.55
N PRO A 98 8.88 5.30 14.43
CA PRO A 98 9.54 6.59 14.33
C PRO A 98 9.12 7.59 15.43
N ASN A 99 9.98 8.56 15.76
CA ASN A 99 9.72 9.55 16.81
C ASN A 99 8.44 10.38 16.62
N ASP A 100 7.98 10.55 15.38
CA ASP A 100 6.77 11.27 15.01
C ASP A 100 5.49 10.43 15.06
N HIS A 101 5.54 9.19 15.59
CA HIS A 101 4.37 8.31 15.67
C HIS A 101 3.22 8.90 16.47
N ASN A 102 3.46 9.73 17.49
CA ASN A 102 2.43 10.36 18.33
C ASN A 102 1.93 11.72 17.78
N ASN A 103 2.10 11.99 16.48
CA ASN A 103 1.66 13.26 15.90
C ASN A 103 0.14 13.46 16.10
N PRO A 104 -0.32 14.51 16.80
CA PRO A 104 -1.74 14.69 17.10
C PRO A 104 -2.63 14.76 15.86
N ILE A 105 -2.11 15.21 14.72
CA ILE A 105 -2.89 15.29 13.46
C ILE A 105 -3.34 13.90 13.04
N LEU A 106 -2.49 12.88 13.20
CA LEU A 106 -2.77 11.51 12.80
C LEU A 106 -3.94 10.89 13.59
N TYR A 107 -4.06 11.21 14.87
CA TYR A 107 -5.07 10.64 15.78
C TYR A 107 -6.35 11.49 15.91
N ASN A 108 -6.47 12.57 15.14
CA ASN A 108 -7.65 13.44 15.13
C ASN A 108 -8.31 13.53 13.74
N ILE A 109 -7.93 12.66 12.80
CA ILE A 109 -8.54 12.60 11.48
C ILE A 109 -9.95 12.06 11.60
N LYS A 110 -10.91 12.77 11.00
CA LYS A 110 -12.31 12.34 10.96
C LYS A 110 -12.66 11.71 9.63
N ASN A 111 -13.42 10.62 9.65
CA ASN A 111 -14.01 10.01 8.45
C ASN A 111 -15.20 10.85 7.94
N LYS A 112 -15.82 10.38 6.85
CA LYS A 112 -17.03 10.97 6.25
C LYS A 112 -18.21 11.16 7.21
N ASP A 113 -18.27 10.36 8.28
CA ASP A 113 -19.34 10.35 9.28
C ASP A 113 -18.96 11.17 10.54
N ASP A 114 -17.89 11.97 10.46
CA ASP A 114 -17.34 12.80 11.55
C ASP A 114 -16.76 12.04 12.76
N GLU A 115 -16.57 10.73 12.63
CA GLU A 115 -15.92 9.88 13.63
C GLU A 115 -14.41 9.87 13.48
N ILE A 116 -13.67 9.78 14.59
CA ILE A 116 -12.21 9.68 14.58
C ILE A 116 -11.81 8.32 13.99
N ILE A 117 -10.95 8.34 12.97
CA ILE A 117 -10.43 7.13 12.33
C ILE A 117 -9.45 6.43 13.29
N PRO A 118 -9.65 5.14 13.63
CA PRO A 118 -8.72 4.40 14.46
C PRO A 118 -7.36 4.23 13.76
N VAL A 119 -6.29 4.38 14.53
CA VAL A 119 -4.90 4.25 14.08
C VAL A 119 -4.24 3.12 14.88
N GLN A 120 -3.59 2.18 14.19
CA GLN A 120 -2.85 1.08 14.83
C GLN A 120 -1.53 0.80 14.11
N GLY A 121 -0.54 0.24 14.81
CA GLY A 121 0.67 -0.33 14.20
C GLY A 121 0.47 -1.78 13.75
N LEU A 122 1.52 -2.37 13.18
CA LEU A 122 1.59 -3.80 12.88
C LEU A 122 1.93 -4.59 14.16
N SER A 123 1.41 -5.81 14.29
CA SER A 123 1.78 -6.71 15.39
C SER A 123 3.13 -7.39 15.17
N ASP A 124 3.60 -8.05 16.23
CA ASP A 124 4.84 -8.84 16.21
C ASP A 124 4.79 -10.04 15.25
N SER A 125 3.60 -10.46 14.79
CA SER A 125 3.44 -11.54 13.80
C SER A 125 4.15 -11.25 12.48
N HIS A 126 4.44 -9.98 12.20
CA HIS A 126 5.16 -9.57 11.00
C HIS A 126 6.68 -9.77 11.06
N LYS A 127 7.29 -9.82 12.27
CA LYS A 127 8.76 -9.89 12.44
C LYS A 127 9.43 -10.99 11.62
N PRO A 128 8.90 -12.24 11.57
CA PRO A 128 9.53 -13.33 10.81
C PRO A 128 9.58 -13.09 9.29
N HIS A 129 8.81 -12.12 8.79
CA HIS A 129 8.61 -11.84 7.37
C HIS A 129 9.25 -10.54 6.91
N MET A 130 9.84 -9.78 7.84
CA MET A 130 10.48 -8.50 7.60
C MET A 130 12.00 -8.66 7.52
N THR A 131 12.67 -7.73 6.84
CA THR A 131 14.14 -7.67 6.85
C THR A 131 14.63 -6.88 8.06
N THR A 132 15.79 -7.28 8.58
CA THR A 132 16.57 -6.56 9.59
C THR A 132 17.79 -5.85 8.99
N GLU A 133 18.03 -5.99 7.68
CA GLU A 133 19.21 -5.46 7.00
C GLU A 133 19.11 -3.95 6.72
N TYR A 134 17.93 -3.37 6.88
CA TYR A 134 17.70 -1.96 6.60
C TYR A 134 18.27 -1.08 7.72
N LYS A 135 19.26 -0.24 7.37
CA LYS A 135 20.01 0.59 8.35
C LYS A 135 19.16 1.56 9.16
N ARG A 136 17.95 1.88 8.70
CA ARG A 136 17.11 2.93 9.28
C ARG A 136 16.22 2.42 10.42
N TYR A 137 15.65 1.22 10.27
CA TYR A 137 14.80 0.56 11.27
C TYR A 137 14.96 -0.96 11.12
N SER A 138 15.21 -1.67 12.22
CA SER A 138 15.10 -3.13 12.24
C SER A 138 13.64 -3.53 12.01
N TYR A 139 13.39 -4.71 11.43
CA TYR A 139 12.03 -5.20 11.10
C TYR A 139 11.24 -4.23 10.23
N THR A 140 11.55 -4.22 8.93
CA THR A 140 10.82 -3.44 7.95
C THR A 140 10.55 -4.27 6.70
N TYR A 141 9.45 -3.98 6.00
CA TYR A 141 9.28 -4.43 4.64
C TYR A 141 9.97 -3.46 3.66
N PRO A 142 10.35 -3.92 2.46
CA PRO A 142 11.12 -3.10 1.52
C PRO A 142 10.29 -1.97 0.89
N THR A 143 8.97 -2.05 0.92
CA THR A 143 8.06 -1.03 0.37
C THR A 143 6.76 -0.99 1.16
N CYS A 144 6.05 0.15 1.09
CA CYS A 144 4.70 0.25 1.67
C CYS A 144 3.69 -0.69 1.02
N GLY A 145 3.90 -1.07 -0.24
CA GLY A 145 3.13 -2.14 -0.88
C GLY A 145 3.32 -3.48 -0.16
N MET A 146 4.54 -3.82 0.24
CA MET A 146 4.81 -5.02 1.03
C MET A 146 4.30 -4.91 2.47
N ASP A 147 4.38 -3.74 3.10
CA ASP A 147 3.76 -3.51 4.41
C ASP A 147 2.26 -3.82 4.37
N ALA A 148 1.58 -3.30 3.35
CA ALA A 148 0.17 -3.50 3.16
C ALA A 148 -0.20 -4.94 2.76
N LEU A 149 0.63 -5.61 1.97
CA LEU A 149 0.47 -7.04 1.68
C LEU A 149 0.61 -7.88 2.96
N GLY A 150 1.61 -7.57 3.80
CA GLY A 150 1.76 -8.15 5.12
C GLY A 150 0.49 -7.99 5.94
N TYR A 151 -0.05 -6.76 6.02
CA TYR A 151 -1.27 -6.47 6.77
C TYR A 151 -2.48 -7.26 6.27
N CYS A 152 -2.70 -7.29 4.95
CA CYS A 152 -3.78 -8.05 4.32
C CYS A 152 -3.70 -9.55 4.66
N THR A 153 -2.49 -10.08 4.73
CA THR A 153 -2.23 -11.51 4.90
C THR A 153 -2.28 -11.96 6.36
N LEU A 154 -1.63 -11.20 7.25
CA LEU A 154 -1.41 -11.58 8.64
C LEU A 154 -2.52 -11.08 9.58
N GLU A 155 -2.90 -9.80 9.44
CA GLU A 155 -3.80 -9.13 10.39
C GLU A 155 -5.25 -9.23 9.94
N MET A 156 -5.52 -9.00 8.65
CA MET A 156 -6.85 -9.20 8.09
C MET A 156 -7.16 -10.69 7.84
N ASN A 157 -6.11 -11.52 7.74
CA ASN A 157 -6.18 -12.97 7.53
C ASN A 157 -7.13 -13.39 6.38
N LYS A 158 -7.09 -12.63 5.27
CA LYS A 158 -7.97 -12.87 4.11
C LYS A 158 -7.44 -14.02 3.27
N LYS A 159 -8.35 -14.86 2.73
CA LYS A 159 -8.00 -16.01 1.87
C LYS A 159 -7.72 -15.61 0.43
N ASN A 160 -8.43 -14.60 -0.09
CA ASN A 160 -8.30 -14.13 -1.47
C ASN A 160 -7.75 -12.70 -1.48
N ILE A 161 -6.50 -12.54 -1.92
CA ILE A 161 -5.81 -11.25 -1.89
C ILE A 161 -5.55 -10.83 -3.35
N PHE A 162 -6.19 -9.74 -3.77
CA PHE A 162 -6.00 -9.15 -5.08
C PHE A 162 -5.03 -7.99 -4.97
N ILE A 163 -3.98 -7.97 -5.79
CA ILE A 163 -2.93 -6.95 -5.75
C ILE A 163 -2.90 -6.27 -7.11
N ILE A 164 -2.96 -4.94 -7.11
CA ILE A 164 -2.84 -4.12 -8.31
C ILE A 164 -1.96 -2.90 -8.06
N GLY A 165 -1.30 -2.40 -9.09
CA GLY A 165 -0.40 -1.25 -8.99
C GLY A 165 0.94 -1.58 -8.32
N MET A 166 1.26 -2.85 -8.09
CA MET A 166 2.56 -3.27 -7.55
C MET A 166 3.51 -3.62 -8.72
N ASP A 167 3.79 -2.64 -9.57
CA ASP A 167 4.51 -2.84 -10.84
C ASP A 167 6.04 -2.67 -10.72
N MET A 168 6.55 -2.41 -9.52
CA MET A 168 7.96 -2.10 -9.27
C MET A 168 8.88 -3.32 -9.26
N TRP A 169 8.68 -4.26 -10.20
CA TRP A 169 9.48 -5.47 -10.30
C TRP A 169 10.78 -5.23 -11.07
N GLU A 170 10.74 -4.65 -12.26
CA GLU A 170 11.95 -4.42 -13.07
C GLU A 170 12.61 -3.07 -12.80
N LYS A 171 11.81 -2.06 -12.45
CA LYS A 171 12.23 -0.66 -12.32
C LYS A 171 11.47 -0.03 -11.15
N PRO A 172 12.05 0.94 -10.43
CA PRO A 172 11.25 1.83 -9.59
C PRO A 172 10.26 2.60 -10.48
N GLY A 173 8.99 2.73 -10.07
CA GLY A 173 8.00 3.41 -10.89
C GLY A 173 6.62 3.55 -10.25
N TYR A 174 6.01 4.72 -10.43
CA TYR A 174 4.64 5.07 -10.04
C TYR A 174 3.82 5.40 -11.31
N MET A 175 2.49 5.31 -11.24
CA MET A 175 1.54 5.56 -12.35
C MET A 175 1.53 7.01 -12.84
N SER A 176 2.07 7.96 -12.08
CA SER A 176 2.06 9.37 -12.51
C SER A 176 3.15 9.66 -13.53
N GLU A 177 2.74 10.00 -14.75
CA GLU A 177 3.53 10.73 -15.78
C GLU A 177 3.97 12.13 -15.32
N ILE A 178 3.68 12.52 -14.09
CA ILE A 178 4.27 13.70 -13.49
C ILE A 178 5.78 13.43 -13.49
N SER A 179 6.52 14.26 -14.21
CA SER A 179 7.96 14.40 -14.11
C SER A 179 8.31 14.76 -12.66
N VAL A 180 8.26 13.77 -11.77
CA VAL A 180 8.70 13.91 -10.40
C VAL A 180 10.20 14.09 -10.54
N PRO A 181 10.77 15.26 -10.17
CA PRO A 181 12.20 15.37 -10.12
C PRO A 181 12.68 14.24 -9.23
N ASP A 182 13.49 13.37 -9.82
CA ASP A 182 14.40 12.32 -9.34
C ASP A 182 14.55 12.16 -7.79
N LYS A 183 14.41 13.23 -7.01
CA LYS A 183 14.56 13.31 -5.55
C LYS A 183 13.46 12.66 -4.70
N ALA A 184 12.19 12.60 -5.12
CA ALA A 184 11.16 11.94 -4.29
C ALA A 184 11.23 10.41 -4.43
N VAL A 185 11.52 9.91 -5.64
CA VAL A 185 11.88 8.51 -5.93
C VAL A 185 13.19 8.15 -5.21
N ARG A 186 14.22 9.01 -5.22
CA ARG A 186 15.49 8.76 -4.49
C ARG A 186 15.40 8.67 -2.96
N ARG A 187 14.29 9.06 -2.32
CA ARG A 187 14.19 9.10 -0.84
C ARG A 187 13.65 7.83 -0.19
N GLY A 188 13.08 6.92 -0.97
CA GLY A 188 12.55 5.65 -0.48
C GLY A 188 12.48 4.54 -1.54
N ASP A 189 13.21 4.70 -2.65
CA ASP A 189 13.34 3.69 -3.72
C ASP A 189 14.81 3.57 -4.16
N GLY A 190 15.71 3.37 -3.19
CA GLY A 190 17.11 3.09 -3.47
C GLY A 190 17.25 1.76 -4.23
N PRO A 191 18.36 1.52 -4.96
CA PRO A 191 18.59 0.26 -5.67
C PRO A 191 18.65 -1.00 -4.77
N GLY A 192 18.54 -0.84 -3.44
CA GLY A 192 18.38 -1.93 -2.48
C GLY A 192 16.93 -2.40 -2.30
N GLU A 193 15.93 -1.52 -2.38
CA GLU A 193 14.53 -1.88 -2.05
C GLU A 193 13.91 -2.78 -3.11
N TYR A 194 14.16 -2.53 -4.40
CA TYR A 194 13.69 -3.44 -5.45
C TYR A 194 14.36 -4.82 -5.36
N LYS A 195 15.63 -4.89 -4.93
CA LYS A 195 16.34 -6.17 -4.74
C LYS A 195 15.75 -6.94 -3.57
N LEU A 196 15.54 -6.26 -2.44
CA LEU A 196 14.90 -6.83 -1.27
C LEU A 196 13.45 -7.24 -1.57
N LEU A 197 12.71 -6.47 -2.39
CA LEU A 197 11.38 -6.86 -2.85
C LEU A 197 11.43 -8.16 -3.65
N LYS A 198 12.35 -8.27 -4.62
CA LYS A 198 12.53 -9.50 -5.41
C LYS A 198 12.89 -10.71 -4.56
N GLU A 199 13.60 -10.50 -3.47
CA GLU A 199 13.98 -11.56 -2.55
C GLU A 199 12.83 -11.93 -1.61
N LEU A 200 12.21 -10.94 -0.98
CA LEU A 200 11.24 -11.16 0.10
C LEU A 200 9.85 -11.53 -0.43
N LEU A 201 9.39 -10.93 -1.53
CA LEU A 201 8.04 -11.17 -2.02
C LEU A 201 7.79 -12.65 -2.37
N PRO A 202 8.61 -13.34 -3.17
CA PRO A 202 8.38 -14.76 -3.44
C PRO A 202 8.46 -15.63 -2.18
N LYS A 203 9.40 -15.34 -1.27
CA LYS A 203 9.51 -16.05 0.02
C LYS A 203 8.25 -15.89 0.86
N PHE A 204 7.71 -14.67 0.91
CA PHE A 204 6.47 -14.35 1.62
C PHE A 204 5.30 -15.11 1.02
N LEU A 205 5.08 -15.03 -0.30
CA LEU A 205 3.98 -15.70 -0.99
C LEU A 205 4.03 -17.23 -0.82
N ASN A 206 5.23 -17.81 -0.88
CA ASN A 206 5.43 -19.25 -0.69
C ASN A 206 5.16 -19.70 0.75
N HIS A 207 5.44 -18.85 1.75
CA HIS A 207 5.16 -19.16 3.16
C HIS A 207 3.66 -19.27 3.43
N PHE A 208 2.85 -18.46 2.75
CA PHE A 208 1.38 -18.41 2.90
C PHE A 208 0.68 -19.20 1.78
N SER A 209 1.05 -20.46 1.61
CA SER A 209 0.50 -21.34 0.56
C SER A 209 -0.99 -21.68 0.73
N ASP A 210 -1.57 -21.42 1.91
CA ASP A 210 -3.02 -21.53 2.17
C ASP A 210 -3.83 -20.34 1.63
N LYS A 211 -3.17 -19.26 1.20
CA LYS A 211 -3.78 -18.04 0.66
C LYS A 211 -3.67 -17.98 -0.85
N LYS A 212 -4.63 -17.35 -1.52
CA LYS A 212 -4.62 -17.10 -2.97
C LYS A 212 -4.25 -15.65 -3.25
N PHE A 213 -3.18 -15.45 -3.99
CA PHE A 213 -2.72 -14.13 -4.41
C PHE A 213 -2.97 -13.93 -5.90
N SER A 214 -3.63 -12.84 -6.28
CA SER A 214 -3.89 -12.49 -7.70
C SER A 214 -3.25 -11.15 -8.01
N PHE A 215 -2.17 -11.15 -8.78
CA PHE A 215 -1.44 -9.94 -9.19
C PHE A 215 -1.93 -9.46 -10.55
N TYR A 216 -2.51 -8.26 -10.60
CA TYR A 216 -2.78 -7.51 -11.82
C TYR A 216 -1.60 -6.58 -12.04
N THR A 217 -0.78 -6.84 -13.06
CA THR A 217 0.49 -6.13 -13.21
C THR A 217 0.92 -5.97 -14.66
N VAL A 218 1.62 -4.86 -14.94
CA VAL A 218 2.36 -4.66 -16.20
C VAL A 218 3.79 -5.22 -16.12
N ALA A 219 4.25 -5.63 -14.94
CA ALA A 219 5.58 -6.19 -14.72
C ALA A 219 5.68 -7.65 -15.19
N ASN A 220 6.88 -8.11 -15.51
CA ASN A 220 7.21 -9.51 -15.82
C ASN A 220 7.46 -10.31 -14.54
N PHE A 221 6.62 -10.09 -13.53
CA PHE A 221 6.64 -10.85 -12.29
C PHE A 221 6.05 -12.24 -12.53
N GLN A 222 6.84 -13.29 -12.36
CA GLN A 222 6.40 -14.68 -12.52
C GLN A 222 7.07 -15.55 -11.43
N PRO A 223 6.46 -15.63 -10.24
CA PRO A 223 7.07 -16.37 -9.13
C PRO A 223 6.96 -17.90 -9.27
N ASN A 224 6.13 -18.40 -10.21
CA ASN A 224 5.88 -19.82 -10.44
C ASN A 224 5.44 -20.57 -9.16
N LEU A 225 4.47 -20.01 -8.43
CA LEU A 225 3.90 -20.58 -7.21
C LEU A 225 2.42 -20.93 -7.45
N ASP A 226 1.98 -22.12 -7.02
CA ASP A 226 0.61 -22.62 -7.25
C ASP A 226 -0.49 -21.73 -6.65
N ASN A 227 -0.15 -21.02 -5.58
CA ASN A 227 -1.05 -20.13 -4.86
C ASN A 227 -1.04 -18.69 -5.40
N VAL A 228 -0.31 -18.43 -6.49
CA VAL A 228 -0.17 -17.10 -7.10
C VAL A 228 -0.64 -17.12 -8.56
N SER A 229 -1.66 -16.33 -8.86
CA SER A 229 -2.10 -16.02 -10.22
C SER A 229 -1.54 -14.68 -10.65
N VAL A 230 -0.89 -14.62 -11.81
CA VAL A 230 -0.43 -13.36 -12.42
C VAL A 230 -1.28 -13.06 -13.64
N ILE A 231 -2.07 -11.99 -13.56
CA ILE A 231 -2.85 -11.44 -14.66
C ILE A 231 -2.06 -10.28 -15.26
N LYS A 232 -1.57 -10.48 -16.48
CA LYS A 232 -0.88 -9.42 -17.23
C LYS A 232 -1.92 -8.42 -17.75
N VAL A 233 -1.69 -7.14 -17.51
CA VAL A 233 -2.52 -6.05 -18.04
C VAL A 233 -1.67 -5.10 -18.89
N GLU A 234 -2.30 -4.39 -19.83
CA GLU A 234 -1.64 -3.48 -20.78
C GLU A 234 -2.07 -2.04 -20.52
N VAL A 235 -1.12 -1.11 -20.54
CA VAL A 235 -1.42 0.32 -20.37
C VAL A 235 -1.32 0.97 -21.75
N ASP A 236 -2.46 1.47 -22.23
CA ASP A 236 -2.57 2.29 -23.43
C ASP A 236 -1.91 3.66 -23.28
#